data_AF-X1R555-F1
#
_entry.id   AF-X1R555-F1
#
_cell.length_a   1.000
_cell.length_b   1.000
_cell.length_c   1.000
_cell.angle_alpha   90.00
_cell.angle_beta   90.00
_cell.angle_gamma   90.00
#
_symmetry.space_group_name_H-M   'P 1'
#
loop_
_entity.id
_entity.type
_entity.pdbx_description
1 polymer ?
#
loop_
_entity_poly.entity_id
_entity_poly.type
_entity_poly.pdbx_seq_one_letter_code
_entity_poly.pdbx_strand_id
1 'polypeptide(L)'
;MSPHKDRSIMKPEPLYSFEQVFEAISLLPHKTVTGLLTTGGIPFKAEAKTSPKLRYFIQLPHNNRIYPCCWGNVTNHMGNKEGQRIGQYVRPLDEWYQKKDKIIS
;
A
#
# COMPACT_ATOMS: atom_id res chain seq x y z
N MET A 1 8.13 8.99 22.12
CA MET A 1 6.96 9.29 21.26
C MET A 1 6.90 8.23 20.19
N SER A 2 5.73 7.60 19.98
CA SER A 2 5.59 6.61 18.91
C SER A 2 5.70 7.35 17.56
N PRO A 3 6.56 6.95 16.61
CA PRO A 3 6.81 7.66 15.34
C PRO A 3 5.58 7.68 14.37
N HIS A 4 4.43 7.27 14.89
CA HIS A 4 3.17 7.05 14.20
C HIS A 4 2.07 8.04 14.61
N LYS A 5 2.21 8.76 15.74
CA LYS A 5 1.09 9.53 16.32
C LYS A 5 0.72 10.83 15.58
N ASP A 6 1.59 11.34 14.72
CA ASP A 6 1.41 12.67 14.11
C ASP A 6 1.30 12.64 12.57
N ARG A 7 1.04 11.48 11.96
CA ARG A 7 0.93 11.37 10.49
C ARG A 7 -0.48 11.66 10.02
N SER A 8 -0.60 12.49 8.98
CA SER A 8 -1.88 12.82 8.36
C SER A 8 -2.55 11.56 7.80
N ILE A 9 -3.79 11.34 8.23
CA ILE A 9 -4.66 10.28 7.72
C ILE A 9 -5.18 10.69 6.33
N MET A 10 -5.27 9.73 5.43
CA MET A 10 -5.86 9.91 4.11
C MET A 10 -7.36 10.20 4.22
N LYS A 11 -7.89 11.00 3.28
CA LYS A 11 -9.34 11.19 3.13
C LYS A 11 -9.79 10.85 1.71
N PRO A 12 -10.79 9.97 1.51
CA PRO A 12 -11.39 9.11 2.55
C PRO A 12 -10.37 8.14 3.16
N GLU A 13 -10.72 7.39 4.19
CA GLU A 13 -9.86 6.30 4.66
C GLU A 13 -9.97 5.09 3.70
N PRO A 14 -9.00 4.15 3.71
CA PRO A 14 -9.16 2.88 3.00
C PRO A 14 -10.31 2.08 3.60
N LEU A 15 -11.06 1.38 2.75
CA LEU A 15 -12.17 0.52 3.18
C LEU A 15 -11.70 -0.83 3.72
N TYR A 16 -10.55 -1.31 3.23
CA TYR A 16 -9.99 -2.62 3.58
C TYR A 16 -8.73 -2.48 4.43
N SER A 17 -8.42 -3.51 5.21
CA SER A 17 -7.20 -3.53 6.01
C SER A 17 -5.96 -3.78 5.16
N PHE A 18 -4.80 -3.42 5.70
CA PHE A 18 -3.52 -3.75 5.09
C PHE A 18 -3.39 -5.26 4.84
N GLU A 19 -3.75 -6.08 5.83
CA GLU A 19 -3.63 -7.53 5.78
C GLU A 19 -4.47 -8.12 4.66
N GLN A 20 -5.72 -7.67 4.51
CA GLN A 20 -6.60 -8.11 3.42
C GLN A 20 -5.97 -7.86 2.05
N VAL A 21 -5.49 -6.62 1.82
CA VAL A 21 -4.87 -6.24 0.55
C VAL A 21 -3.56 -7.00 0.33
N PHE A 22 -2.73 -7.13 1.35
CA PHE A 22 -1.45 -7.84 1.28
C PHE A 22 -1.63 -9.33 0.97
N GLU A 23 -2.58 -10.00 1.62
CA GLU A 23 -2.90 -11.41 1.38
C GLU A 23 -3.40 -11.62 -0.05
N ALA A 24 -4.30 -10.76 -0.54
CA ALA A 24 -4.78 -10.84 -1.91
C ALA A 24 -3.66 -10.68 -2.94
N ILE A 25 -2.75 -9.72 -2.77
CA ILE A 25 -1.58 -9.57 -3.65
C ILE A 25 -0.65 -10.79 -3.55
N SER A 26 -0.49 -11.36 -2.35
CA SER A 26 0.37 -12.52 -2.11
C SER A 26 -0.09 -13.80 -2.82
N LEU A 27 -1.36 -13.87 -3.19
CA LEU A 27 -1.95 -14.99 -3.95
C LEU A 27 -1.78 -14.86 -5.47
N LEU A 28 -1.37 -13.69 -5.98
CA LEU A 28 -1.15 -13.48 -7.40
C LEU A 28 0.17 -14.13 -7.87
N PRO A 29 0.29 -14.45 -9.17
CA PRO A 29 1.57 -14.79 -9.78
C PRO A 29 2.63 -13.73 -9.46
N HIS A 30 3.82 -14.20 -9.04
CA HIS A 30 4.93 -13.34 -8.61
C HIS A 30 4.59 -12.38 -7.46
N LYS A 31 3.48 -12.59 -6.75
CA LYS A 31 3.02 -11.73 -5.64
C LYS A 31 2.91 -10.27 -6.05
N THR A 32 2.51 -10.02 -7.30
CA THR A 32 2.56 -8.70 -7.93
C THR A 32 1.21 -8.35 -8.52
N VAL A 33 0.73 -7.14 -8.26
CA VAL A 33 -0.39 -6.51 -8.96
C VAL A 33 0.16 -5.47 -9.95
N THR A 34 -0.34 -5.51 -11.18
CA THR A 34 0.02 -4.61 -12.27
C THR A 34 -1.22 -3.84 -12.76
N GLY A 35 -1.04 -2.90 -13.69
CA GLY A 35 -2.15 -2.13 -14.26
C GLY A 35 -2.77 -1.12 -13.29
N LEU A 36 -2.09 -0.80 -12.18
CA LEU A 36 -2.54 0.22 -11.25
C LEU A 36 -2.11 1.61 -11.74
N LEU A 37 -2.93 2.61 -11.46
CA LEU A 37 -2.61 4.02 -11.67
C LEU A 37 -2.60 4.73 -10.32
N THR A 38 -1.60 5.58 -10.07
CA THR A 38 -1.64 6.46 -8.88
C THR A 38 -2.86 7.37 -8.96
N THR A 39 -3.19 8.06 -7.86
CA THR A 39 -4.24 9.09 -7.87
C THR A 39 -3.98 10.22 -8.87
N GLY A 40 -2.74 10.38 -9.36
CA GLY A 40 -2.36 11.32 -10.42
C GLY A 40 -2.29 10.70 -11.82
N GLY A 41 -2.75 9.47 -12.02
CA GLY A 41 -2.78 8.80 -13.32
C GLY A 41 -1.46 8.15 -13.76
N ILE A 42 -0.46 8.04 -12.89
CA ILE A 42 0.85 7.47 -13.25
C ILE A 42 0.81 5.94 -13.06
N PRO A 43 1.19 5.13 -14.06
CA PRO A 43 1.22 3.68 -13.92
C PRO A 43 2.19 3.19 -12.84
N PHE A 44 1.77 2.19 -12.08
CA PHE A 44 2.63 1.50 -11.14
C PHE A 44 2.28 0.02 -10.98
N LYS A 45 3.20 -0.72 -10.35
CA LYS A 45 2.99 -2.06 -9.84
C LYS A 45 3.22 -2.09 -8.33
N ALA A 46 2.59 -3.02 -7.64
CA ALA A 46 2.82 -3.26 -6.22
C ALA A 46 3.11 -4.73 -5.97
N GLU A 47 4.05 -5.01 -5.07
CA GLU A 47 4.51 -6.37 -4.77
C GLU A 47 4.36 -6.65 -3.27
N ALA A 48 3.73 -7.76 -2.91
CA ALA A 48 3.69 -8.22 -1.53
C ALA A 48 5.02 -8.90 -1.17
N LYS A 49 5.76 -8.31 -0.22
CA LYS A 49 7.07 -8.81 0.21
C LYS A 49 7.12 -9.12 1.69
N THR A 50 7.90 -10.13 2.03
CA THR A 50 8.27 -10.49 3.40
C THR A 50 9.75 -10.23 3.63
N SER A 51 10.13 -9.83 4.83
CA SER A 51 11.53 -9.66 5.24
C SER A 51 11.74 -10.18 6.65
N PRO A 52 12.85 -10.86 6.95
CA PRO A 52 13.14 -11.34 8.30
C PRO A 52 13.09 -10.24 9.37
N LYS A 53 13.44 -8.99 9.02
CA LYS A 53 13.50 -7.87 9.97
C LYS A 53 12.21 -7.07 10.06
N LEU A 54 11.44 -7.01 8.97
CA LEU A 54 10.30 -6.10 8.82
C LEU A 54 8.96 -6.84 8.72
N ARG A 55 8.97 -8.17 8.88
CA ARG A 55 7.87 -9.12 8.67
C ARG A 55 7.31 -9.08 7.25
N TYR A 56 6.48 -8.10 6.93
CA TYR A 56 5.81 -7.99 5.63
C TYR A 56 5.42 -6.54 5.29
N PHE A 57 5.45 -6.21 4.00
CA PHE A 57 5.18 -4.88 3.47
C PHE A 57 4.79 -4.95 1.98
N ILE A 58 4.11 -3.92 1.48
CA ILE A 58 3.86 -3.74 0.05
C ILE A 58 4.97 -2.87 -0.53
N GLN A 59 5.75 -3.42 -1.47
CA GLN A 59 6.78 -2.70 -2.21
C GLN A 59 6.15 -1.96 -3.39
N LEU A 60 6.54 -0.69 -3.54
CA LEU A 60 6.10 0.23 -4.59
C LEU A 60 7.31 0.71 -5.41
N PRO A 61 7.10 1.45 -6.53
CA PRO A 61 8.20 2.06 -7.27
C PRO A 61 9.07 2.98 -6.42
N HIS A 62 10.30 3.24 -6.90
CA HIS A 62 11.28 4.11 -6.23
C HIS A 62 11.61 3.69 -4.79
N ASN A 63 11.58 2.39 -4.51
CA ASN A 63 11.81 1.82 -3.19
C ASN A 63 10.82 2.29 -2.09
N ASN A 64 9.69 2.88 -2.47
CA ASN A 64 8.62 3.20 -1.52
C ASN A 64 8.01 1.91 -0.95
N ARG A 65 7.63 1.94 0.34
CA ARG A 65 7.07 0.77 1.03
C ARG A 65 5.87 1.17 1.87
N ILE A 66 4.83 0.37 1.83
CA ILE A 66 3.70 0.49 2.76
C ILE A 66 3.82 -0.63 3.79
N TYR A 67 3.89 -0.25 5.06
CA TYR A 67 3.88 -1.15 6.20
C TYR A 67 2.48 -1.15 6.83
N PRO A 68 2.11 -2.19 7.61
CA PRO A 68 0.83 -2.26 8.29
C PRO A 68 0.53 -0.99 9.11
N CYS A 69 1.50 -0.50 9.87
CA CYS A 69 1.36 0.72 10.69
C CYS A 69 1.26 2.03 9.89
N CYS A 70 1.45 1.99 8.57
CA CYS A 70 1.37 3.14 7.67
C CYS A 70 0.15 3.10 6.76
N TRP A 71 -0.64 2.03 6.82
CA TRP A 71 -1.85 1.90 6.02
C TRP A 71 -2.87 2.99 6.41
N GLY A 72 -3.46 3.64 5.41
CA GLY A 72 -4.36 4.77 5.62
C GLY A 72 -3.68 6.12 5.88
N ASN A 73 -2.34 6.19 5.96
CA ASN A 73 -1.61 7.45 6.10
C ASN A 73 -1.17 8.02 4.75
N VAL A 74 -1.07 9.34 4.67
CA VAL A 74 -0.52 10.03 3.49
C VAL A 74 0.97 9.69 3.29
N THR A 75 1.71 9.53 4.38
CA THR A 75 3.14 9.18 4.37
C THR A 75 3.44 7.95 5.23
N ASN A 76 4.47 7.19 4.85
CA ASN A 76 5.00 6.09 5.65
C ASN A 76 6.01 6.61 6.69
N HIS A 77 6.50 5.74 7.56
CA HIS A 77 7.51 6.09 8.56
C HIS A 77 8.96 6.15 8.04
N MET A 78 9.19 5.89 6.75
CA MET A 78 10.53 5.81 6.15
C MET A 78 10.97 7.18 5.61
N GLY A 79 12.19 7.61 5.94
CA GLY A 79 12.74 8.90 5.51
C GLY A 79 12.85 9.91 6.67
N ASN A 80 13.52 11.03 6.44
CA ASN A 80 13.64 12.10 7.42
C ASN A 80 12.27 12.76 7.66
N LYS A 81 11.97 13.05 8.94
CA LYS A 81 10.83 13.79 9.56
C LYS A 81 9.42 13.64 8.94
N GLU A 82 9.25 13.86 7.64
CA GLU A 82 7.97 13.82 6.90
C GLU A 82 7.60 12.42 6.39
N GLY A 83 8.59 11.57 6.09
CA GLY A 83 8.38 10.24 5.52
C GLY A 83 8.09 10.24 4.01
N GLN A 84 8.06 9.06 3.38
CA GLN A 84 7.76 8.95 1.94
C GLN A 84 6.26 9.04 1.68
N ARG A 85 5.87 9.75 0.61
CA ARG A 85 4.46 9.87 0.18
C ARG A 85 3.95 8.54 -0.37
N ILE A 86 3.02 7.92 0.36
CA ILE A 86 2.42 6.63 0.00
C ILE A 86 0.93 6.71 -0.33
N GLY A 87 0.23 7.77 0.09
CA GLY A 87 -1.22 7.86 -0.06
C GLY A 87 -1.71 7.78 -1.51
N GLN A 88 -0.91 8.25 -2.46
CA GLN A 88 -1.17 8.16 -3.89
C GLN A 88 -1.23 6.72 -4.45
N TYR A 89 -0.73 5.73 -3.69
CA TYR A 89 -0.74 4.31 -4.04
C TYR A 89 -1.76 3.50 -3.24
N VAL A 90 -2.03 3.90 -1.99
CA VAL A 90 -2.96 3.20 -1.09
C VAL A 90 -4.37 3.17 -1.66
N ARG A 91 -4.88 4.30 -2.17
CA ARG A 91 -6.24 4.36 -2.74
C ARG A 91 -6.43 3.40 -3.93
N PRO A 92 -5.58 3.43 -4.97
CA PRO A 92 -5.70 2.46 -6.07
C PRO A 92 -5.62 0.99 -5.64
N LEU A 93 -4.84 0.68 -4.59
CA LEU A 93 -4.76 -0.68 -4.05
C LEU A 93 -6.05 -1.11 -3.34
N ASP A 94 -6.64 -0.20 -2.55
CA ASP A 94 -7.94 -0.39 -1.88
C ASP A 94 -9.07 -0.60 -2.90
N GLU A 95 -9.11 0.21 -3.95
CA GLU A 95 -10.08 0.10 -5.05
C GLU A 95 -9.87 -1.17 -5.89
N TRP A 96 -8.61 -1.54 -6.14
CA TRP A 96 -8.30 -2.81 -6.81
C TRP A 96 -8.82 -3.98 -5.99
N TYR A 97 -8.58 -4.00 -4.67
CA TYR A 97 -9.09 -5.05 -3.80
C TYR A 97 -10.62 -5.13 -3.82
N GLN A 98 -11.31 -3.99 -3.81
CA GLN A 98 -12.77 -3.94 -3.94
C GLN A 98 -13.29 -4.61 -5.22
N LYS A 99 -12.52 -4.53 -6.31
CA LYS A 99 -12.91 -5.00 -7.64
C LYS A 99 -12.38 -6.40 -7.97
N LYS A 100 -11.42 -6.93 -7.21
CA LYS A 100 -10.70 -8.18 -7.55
C LYS A 100 -11.65 -9.37 -7.77
N ASP A 101 -12.74 -9.45 -7.00
CA ASP A 101 -13.69 -10.56 -7.08
C ASP A 101 -14.74 -10.36 -8.19
N LYS A 102 -14.87 -9.14 -8.72
CA LYS A 102 -15.72 -8.83 -9.89
C LYS A 102 -15.01 -9.07 -11.23
N ILE A 103 -13.74 -9.46 -11.20
CA ILE A 103 -12.93 -9.76 -12.38
C ILE A 103 -12.99 -11.27 -12.72
N ILE A 104 -13.56 -12.09 -11.82
CA ILE A 104 -13.66 -13.56 -11.95
C ILE A 104 -15.14 -14.02 -12.07
N SER A 105 -16.09 -13.08 -12.17
CA SER A 105 -17.53 -13.36 -12.36
C SER A 105 -17.98 -13.13 -13.80
#